data_AF-A0A958XRV1-F1
#
_entry.id   AF-A0A958XRV1-F1
#
_cell.length_a   1.000
_cell.length_b   1.000
_cell.length_c   1.000
_cell.angle_alpha   90.00
_cell.angle_beta   90.00
_cell.angle_gamma   90.00
#
_symmetry.space_group_name_H-M   'P 1'
#
loop_
_entity.id
_entity.type
_entity.pdbx_description
1 polymer ?
#
loop_
_entity_poly.entity_id
_entity_poly.type
_entity_poly.pdbx_seq_one_letter_code
_entity_poly.pdbx_strand_id
1 'polypeptide(L)'
;EANGEENQDGSNDNFSSNYGVEGHTDNPDIEATRLRQIKNFFTVLLLSQGTPMISMGDEVRRTQHGNNNAYCQDNEISWFDWDKVDENRPLFEFVKSLVQFRKEHPIFQLEKYWAIPDSGGPNILWHGTKLNQPDWDYYSHSIAYTLHDKENDCLFHFMINAYWEALHFELPKSREGKNWCRIVDT
;
A
#
# COMPACT_ATOMS: atom_id res chain seq x y z
N GLU A 1 -16.25 -17.74 15.85
CA GLU A 1 -16.51 -19.16 16.20
C GLU A 1 -15.43 -19.79 17.08
N ALA A 2 -14.15 -19.82 16.65
CA ALA A 2 -13.04 -20.37 17.44
C ALA A 2 -12.86 -19.71 18.83
N ASN A 3 -13.34 -18.47 18.99
CA ASN A 3 -13.30 -17.74 20.26
C ASN A 3 -14.35 -18.22 21.29
N GLY A 4 -15.31 -19.07 20.89
CA GLY A 4 -16.32 -19.63 21.79
C GLY A 4 -17.50 -18.69 22.11
N GLU A 5 -17.56 -17.50 21.51
CA GLU A 5 -18.60 -16.49 21.74
C GLU A 5 -19.66 -16.47 20.62
N GLU A 6 -19.92 -17.62 19.99
CA GLU A 6 -20.93 -17.76 18.91
C GLU A 6 -20.80 -16.71 17.79
N ASN A 7 -19.56 -16.25 17.51
CA ASN A 7 -19.26 -15.23 16.51
C ASN A 7 -19.88 -13.84 16.79
N GLN A 8 -20.18 -13.54 18.06
CA GLN A 8 -20.71 -12.25 18.51
C GLN A 8 -19.61 -11.24 18.87
N ASP A 9 -18.35 -11.68 18.87
CA ASP A 9 -17.18 -10.85 19.16
C ASP A 9 -16.49 -10.35 17.87
N GLY A 10 -15.65 -9.32 18.00
CA GLY A 10 -14.95 -8.70 16.87
C GLY A 10 -15.71 -7.55 16.20
N SER A 11 -15.15 -7.02 15.10
CA SER A 11 -15.81 -5.97 14.31
C SER A 11 -16.75 -6.57 13.28
N ASN A 12 -17.93 -5.95 13.09
CA ASN A 12 -18.83 -6.29 11.98
C ASN A 12 -18.43 -5.58 10.68
N ASP A 13 -17.84 -4.39 10.78
CA ASP A 13 -17.44 -3.57 9.64
C ASP A 13 -15.92 -3.61 9.49
N ASN A 14 -15.41 -4.43 8.56
CA ASN A 14 -13.97 -4.61 8.31
C ASN A 14 -13.45 -3.86 7.07
N PHE A 15 -14.33 -3.27 6.26
CA PHE A 15 -13.98 -2.62 4.99
C PHE A 15 -13.08 -3.50 4.10
N SER A 16 -13.40 -4.80 4.04
CA SER A 16 -12.63 -5.83 3.37
C SER A 16 -13.33 -6.33 2.09
N SER A 17 -12.57 -6.96 1.21
CA SER A 17 -13.09 -7.64 0.03
C SER A 17 -12.34 -8.95 -0.17
N ASN A 18 -13.07 -10.03 -0.43
CA ASN A 18 -12.52 -11.36 -0.65
C ASN A 18 -12.14 -11.63 -2.12
N TYR A 19 -12.50 -10.70 -3.01
CA TYR A 19 -12.29 -10.74 -4.46
C TYR A 19 -12.95 -11.93 -5.18
N GLY A 20 -14.03 -12.46 -4.60
CA GLY A 20 -14.94 -13.43 -5.24
C GLY A 20 -15.09 -14.75 -4.50
N VAL A 21 -14.13 -15.15 -3.66
CA VAL A 21 -14.16 -16.39 -2.88
C VAL A 21 -13.79 -16.09 -1.44
N GLU A 22 -14.62 -16.52 -0.48
CA GLU A 22 -14.33 -16.39 0.95
C GLU A 22 -13.25 -17.42 1.36
N GLY A 23 -12.24 -16.97 2.10
CA GLY A 23 -11.15 -17.83 2.56
C GLY A 23 -10.16 -18.28 1.47
N HIS A 24 -9.56 -19.45 1.69
CA HIS A 24 -8.53 -20.02 0.80
C HIS A 24 -9.11 -20.40 -0.57
N THR A 25 -8.34 -20.17 -1.63
CA THR A 25 -8.69 -20.59 -2.99
C THR A 25 -7.45 -20.90 -3.80
N ASP A 26 -7.54 -21.89 -4.69
CA ASP A 26 -6.51 -22.20 -5.68
C ASP A 26 -6.72 -21.44 -7.00
N ASN A 27 -7.70 -20.53 -7.06
CA ASN A 27 -7.95 -19.72 -8.26
C ASN A 27 -6.79 -18.71 -8.46
N PRO A 28 -5.98 -18.86 -9.52
CA PRO A 28 -4.80 -18.02 -9.72
C PRO A 28 -5.13 -16.54 -9.94
N ASP A 29 -6.29 -16.22 -10.52
CA ASP A 29 -6.69 -14.84 -10.79
C ASP A 29 -7.06 -14.09 -9.50
N ILE A 30 -7.72 -14.79 -8.56
CA ILE A 30 -8.06 -14.25 -7.24
C ILE A 30 -6.79 -14.07 -6.40
N GLU A 31 -5.89 -15.06 -6.41
CA GLU A 31 -4.63 -14.96 -5.66
C GLU A 31 -3.71 -13.86 -6.22
N ALA A 32 -3.65 -13.69 -7.54
CA ALA A 32 -2.92 -12.59 -8.17
C ALA A 32 -3.51 -11.22 -7.76
N THR A 33 -4.84 -11.11 -7.71
CA THR A 33 -5.53 -9.90 -7.25
C THR A 33 -5.23 -9.61 -5.79
N ARG A 34 -5.34 -10.61 -4.91
CA ARG A 34 -5.03 -10.47 -3.47
C ARG A 34 -3.58 -10.06 -3.23
N LEU A 35 -2.64 -10.68 -3.95
CA LEU A 35 -1.22 -10.30 -3.85
C LEU A 35 -0.97 -8.86 -4.29
N ARG A 36 -1.60 -8.43 -5.38
CA ARG A 36 -1.54 -7.02 -5.84
C ARG A 36 -2.07 -6.07 -4.78
N GLN A 37 -3.19 -6.41 -4.15
CA GLN A 37 -3.81 -5.57 -3.12
C GLN A 37 -2.95 -5.48 -1.86
N ILE A 38 -2.34 -6.59 -1.42
CA ILE A 38 -1.35 -6.58 -0.34
C ILE A 38 -0.21 -5.61 -0.67
N LYS A 39 0.36 -5.68 -1.88
CA LYS A 39 1.41 -4.75 -2.31
C LYS A 39 0.93 -3.31 -2.40
N ASN A 40 -0.31 -3.06 -2.84
CA ASN A 40 -0.92 -1.73 -2.86
C ASN A 40 -0.96 -1.14 -1.44
N PHE A 41 -1.48 -1.89 -0.46
CA PHE A 41 -1.55 -1.45 0.92
C PHE A 41 -0.18 -1.16 1.52
N PHE A 42 0.81 -2.05 1.32
CA PHE A 42 2.18 -1.80 1.77
C PHE A 42 2.78 -0.55 1.12
N THR A 43 2.59 -0.37 -0.19
CA THR A 43 3.13 0.78 -0.93
C THR A 43 2.52 2.09 -0.41
N VAL A 44 1.20 2.15 -0.23
CA VAL A 44 0.52 3.32 0.30
C VAL A 44 0.93 3.60 1.75
N LEU A 45 0.94 2.58 2.61
CA LEU A 45 1.35 2.72 4.01
C LEU A 45 2.79 3.24 4.16
N LEU A 46 3.73 2.60 3.45
CA LEU A 46 5.16 2.87 3.62
C LEU A 46 5.63 4.11 2.87
N LEU A 47 4.90 4.61 1.87
CA LEU A 47 5.29 5.81 1.11
C LEU A 47 4.41 7.03 1.41
N SER A 48 3.45 6.91 2.34
CA SER A 48 2.72 8.07 2.89
C SER A 48 3.56 8.83 3.92
N GLN A 49 3.18 10.08 4.18
CA GLN A 49 3.68 10.82 5.35
C GLN A 49 3.21 10.20 6.67
N GLY A 50 3.95 10.51 7.75
CA GLY A 50 3.66 10.03 9.10
C GLY A 50 4.56 8.88 9.54
N THR A 51 4.14 8.11 10.53
CA THR A 51 4.90 6.97 11.05
C THR A 51 4.12 5.69 10.77
N PRO A 52 4.58 4.84 9.82
CA PRO A 52 3.88 3.61 9.48
C PRO A 52 4.03 2.57 10.60
N MET A 53 3.01 1.75 10.79
CA MET A 53 3.00 0.60 11.69
C MET A 53 2.59 -0.63 10.89
N ILE A 54 3.35 -1.71 10.99
CA ILE A 54 3.07 -2.99 10.31
C ILE A 54 2.64 -4.00 11.38
N SER A 55 1.58 -4.76 11.11
CA SER A 55 1.17 -5.85 11.99
C SER A 55 2.07 -7.07 11.77
N MET A 56 2.38 -7.78 12.85
CA MET A 56 3.30 -8.93 12.80
C MET A 56 2.82 -9.98 11.80
N GLY A 57 3.65 -10.26 10.79
CA GLY A 57 3.44 -11.32 9.81
C GLY A 57 2.68 -10.90 8.55
N ASP A 58 2.21 -9.66 8.46
CA ASP A 58 1.62 -9.14 7.22
C ASP A 58 2.61 -9.25 6.04
N GLU A 59 3.91 -9.06 6.31
CA GLU A 59 5.00 -9.12 5.34
C GLU A 59 5.22 -10.52 4.74
N VAL A 60 4.58 -11.55 5.32
CA VAL A 60 4.64 -12.95 4.88
C VAL A 60 3.25 -13.58 4.74
N ARG A 61 2.19 -12.77 4.60
CA ARG A 61 0.79 -13.23 4.46
C ARG A 61 0.32 -14.12 5.62
N ARG A 62 0.66 -13.75 6.86
CA ARG A 62 0.12 -14.42 8.06
C ARG A 62 -1.41 -14.41 8.00
N THR A 63 -2.02 -15.53 8.38
CA THR A 63 -3.47 -15.71 8.36
C THR A 63 -3.99 -16.05 9.75
N GLN A 64 -5.21 -15.57 10.03
CA GLN A 64 -6.01 -16.00 11.19
C GLN A 64 -7.26 -16.75 10.74
N HIS A 65 -7.28 -17.24 9.49
CA HIS A 65 -8.41 -17.93 8.87
C HIS A 65 -9.73 -17.14 8.94
N GLY A 66 -9.66 -15.81 8.82
CA GLY A 66 -10.82 -14.93 8.89
C GLY A 66 -11.22 -14.50 10.31
N ASN A 67 -10.54 -14.99 11.36
CA ASN A 67 -10.76 -14.51 12.72
C ASN A 67 -10.16 -13.09 12.87
N ASN A 68 -11.02 -12.07 12.93
CA ASN A 68 -10.62 -10.66 13.06
C ASN A 68 -10.39 -10.22 14.53
N ASN A 69 -10.50 -11.15 15.49
CA ASN A 69 -10.43 -10.87 16.92
C ASN A 69 -9.80 -12.05 17.68
N ALA A 70 -8.62 -12.51 17.27
CA ALA A 70 -7.99 -13.70 17.84
C ALA A 70 -7.35 -13.48 19.24
N TYR A 71 -8.02 -12.76 20.13
CA TYR A 71 -7.48 -12.32 21.43
C TYR A 71 -7.23 -13.47 22.42
N CYS A 72 -8.03 -14.54 22.33
CA CYS A 72 -7.97 -15.71 23.23
C CYS A 72 -7.29 -16.94 22.59
N GLN A 73 -6.69 -16.78 21.41
CA GLN A 73 -6.09 -17.88 20.66
C GLN A 73 -4.58 -17.95 20.91
N ASP A 74 -4.15 -18.83 21.81
CA ASP A 74 -2.73 -19.20 21.98
C ASP A 74 -2.42 -20.48 21.20
N ASN A 75 -2.41 -20.36 19.88
CA ASN A 75 -2.21 -21.45 18.92
C ASN A 75 -1.80 -20.89 17.55
N GLU A 76 -1.73 -21.74 16.54
CA GLU A 76 -1.30 -21.44 15.16
C GLU A 76 -2.12 -20.32 14.48
N ILE A 77 -3.32 -19.99 14.97
CA ILE A 77 -4.11 -18.84 14.49
C ILE A 77 -3.43 -17.50 14.82
N SER A 78 -2.69 -17.44 15.93
CA SER A 78 -2.04 -16.21 16.41
C SER A 78 -0.52 -16.26 16.35
N TRP A 79 0.07 -17.46 16.35
CA TRP A 79 1.52 -17.62 16.28
C TRP A 79 2.08 -17.12 14.94
N PHE A 80 3.37 -16.77 14.97
CA PHE A 80 4.13 -16.47 13.76
C PHE A 80 4.66 -17.76 13.16
N ASP A 81 4.27 -18.04 11.91
CA ASP A 81 4.76 -19.18 11.15
C ASP A 81 6.01 -18.78 10.35
N TRP A 82 7.18 -19.28 10.77
CA TRP A 82 8.46 -18.95 10.15
C TRP A 82 8.64 -19.57 8.76
N ASP A 83 7.93 -20.67 8.45
CA ASP A 83 8.01 -21.30 7.14
C ASP A 83 7.40 -20.37 6.06
N LYS A 84 6.47 -19.49 6.44
CA LYS A 84 5.89 -18.46 5.56
C LYS A 84 6.90 -17.46 5.03
N VAL A 85 8.04 -17.27 5.69
CA VAL A 85 9.10 -16.38 5.22
C VAL A 85 9.70 -16.90 3.93
N ASP A 86 9.91 -18.21 3.83
CA ASP A 86 10.42 -18.85 2.61
C ASP A 86 9.32 -19.00 1.56
N GLU A 87 8.11 -19.42 1.95
CA GLU A 87 6.98 -19.56 1.02
C GLU A 87 6.60 -18.23 0.35
N ASN A 88 6.68 -17.11 1.09
CA ASN A 88 6.31 -15.77 0.62
C ASN A 88 7.53 -14.86 0.43
N ARG A 89 8.71 -15.44 0.19
CA ARG A 89 9.98 -14.72 0.00
C ARG A 89 9.86 -13.52 -0.96
N PRO A 90 9.18 -13.60 -2.12
CA PRO A 90 9.04 -12.45 -3.00
C PRO A 90 8.29 -11.26 -2.38
N LEU A 91 7.24 -11.52 -1.58
CA LEU A 91 6.53 -10.46 -0.86
C LEU A 91 7.41 -9.88 0.25
N PHE A 92 8.08 -10.74 1.02
CA PHE A 92 8.97 -10.32 2.09
C PHE A 92 10.06 -9.37 1.59
N GLU A 93 10.74 -9.72 0.49
CA GLU A 93 11.77 -8.84 -0.11
C GLU A 93 11.18 -7.56 -0.71
N PHE A 94 9.94 -7.61 -1.24
CA PHE A 94 9.22 -6.41 -1.68
C PHE A 94 8.98 -5.43 -0.52
N VAL A 95 8.42 -5.91 0.60
CA VAL A 95 8.14 -5.08 1.78
C VAL A 95 9.45 -4.54 2.38
N LYS A 96 10.48 -5.37 2.46
CA LYS A 96 11.82 -4.97 2.93
C LYS A 96 12.43 -3.88 2.04
N SER A 97 12.28 -4.00 0.72
CA SER A 97 12.74 -2.98 -0.23
C SER A 97 11.99 -1.65 -0.05
N LEU A 98 10.67 -1.67 0.19
CA LEU A 98 9.90 -0.46 0.51
C LEU A 98 10.34 0.19 1.82
N VAL A 99 10.58 -0.61 2.87
CA VAL A 99 11.10 -0.10 4.15
C VAL A 99 12.48 0.54 3.97
N GLN A 100 13.37 -0.10 3.20
CA GLN A 100 14.68 0.45 2.89
C GLN A 100 14.55 1.76 2.09
N PHE A 101 13.75 1.77 1.04
CA PHE A 101 13.51 2.95 0.21
C PHE A 101 12.96 4.12 1.04
N ARG A 102 11.98 3.87 1.93
CA ARG A 102 11.47 4.88 2.86
C ARG A 102 12.60 5.47 3.73
N LYS A 103 13.47 4.61 4.28
CA LYS A 103 14.59 5.03 5.14
C LYS A 103 15.63 5.86 4.40
N GLU A 104 15.88 5.53 3.13
CA GLU A 104 16.84 6.22 2.27
C GLU A 104 16.33 7.57 1.74
N HIS A 105 15.02 7.81 1.79
CA HIS A 105 14.40 9.02 1.26
C HIS A 105 13.66 9.83 2.35
N PRO A 106 14.33 10.85 2.95
CA PRO A 106 13.77 11.65 4.04
C PRO A 106 12.44 12.35 3.73
N ILE A 107 12.13 12.60 2.44
CA ILE A 107 10.85 13.20 2.02
C ILE A 107 9.63 12.42 2.54
N PHE A 108 9.76 11.13 2.83
CA PHE A 108 8.67 10.31 3.37
C PHE A 108 8.52 10.37 4.91
N GLN A 109 9.47 11.01 5.60
CA GLN A 109 9.60 11.00 7.07
C GLN A 109 9.58 12.41 7.66
N LEU A 110 8.94 13.36 6.98
CA LEU A 110 9.02 14.77 7.37
C LEU A 110 8.11 15.06 8.57
N GLU A 111 8.60 15.88 9.50
CA GLU A 111 7.80 16.44 10.59
C GLU A 111 6.97 17.66 10.15
N LYS A 112 6.98 17.95 8.84
CA LYS A 112 6.25 19.06 8.22
C LYS A 112 5.33 18.51 7.15
N TYR A 113 4.13 19.08 7.08
CA TYR A 113 3.19 18.76 6.01
C TYR A 113 3.78 19.09 4.63
N TRP A 114 3.48 18.23 3.66
CA TRP A 114 3.65 18.57 2.26
C TRP A 114 2.73 19.74 1.91
N ALA A 115 3.22 20.63 1.06
CA ALA A 115 2.49 21.82 0.70
C ALA A 115 2.53 22.04 -0.81
N ILE A 116 1.54 22.76 -1.33
CA ILE A 116 1.51 23.15 -2.75
C ILE A 116 2.65 24.15 -3.00
N PRO A 117 3.25 24.24 -4.21
CA PRO A 117 4.32 25.19 -4.51
C PRO A 117 4.16 26.61 -3.92
N ASP A 118 5.29 27.24 -3.59
CA ASP A 118 5.43 28.60 -3.02
C ASP A 118 5.12 28.78 -1.52
N SER A 119 4.95 27.68 -0.79
CA SER A 119 4.62 27.66 0.66
C SER A 119 5.80 27.31 1.60
N GLY A 120 7.00 27.13 1.07
CA GLY A 120 8.22 26.86 1.87
C GLY A 120 8.46 25.41 2.32
N GLY A 121 7.58 24.46 1.97
CA GLY A 121 7.74 23.02 2.20
C GLY A 121 8.13 22.21 0.94
N PRO A 122 8.26 20.87 1.05
CA PRO A 122 8.30 19.99 -0.12
C PRO A 122 7.00 20.14 -0.92
N ASN A 123 7.14 20.20 -2.24
CA ASN A 123 6.01 20.51 -3.10
C ASN A 123 5.28 19.22 -3.48
N ILE A 124 3.98 19.13 -3.18
CA ILE A 124 3.09 18.15 -3.79
C ILE A 124 2.28 18.80 -4.90
N LEU A 125 2.19 18.12 -6.04
CA LEU A 125 1.35 18.51 -7.16
C LEU A 125 0.37 17.39 -7.47
N TRP A 126 -0.92 17.65 -7.30
CA TRP A 126 -1.98 16.68 -7.49
C TRP A 126 -2.41 16.55 -8.94
N HIS A 127 -2.76 15.34 -9.33
CA HIS A 127 -3.16 14.94 -10.67
C HIS A 127 -4.28 13.89 -10.58
N GLY A 128 -4.93 13.64 -11.71
CA GLY A 128 -5.77 12.46 -11.91
C GLY A 128 -5.10 11.55 -12.94
N THR A 129 -5.90 10.92 -13.80
CA THR A 129 -5.37 10.28 -15.01
C THR A 129 -4.73 11.29 -15.98
N LYS A 130 -5.13 12.57 -15.90
CA LYS A 130 -4.52 13.69 -16.63
C LYS A 130 -3.73 14.60 -15.70
N LEU A 131 -2.67 15.22 -16.23
CA LEU A 131 -1.83 16.14 -15.47
C LEU A 131 -2.63 17.35 -14.99
N ASN A 132 -2.39 17.72 -13.72
CA ASN A 132 -2.99 18.86 -13.02
C ASN A 132 -4.53 18.84 -12.95
N GLN A 133 -5.15 17.68 -13.14
CA GLN A 133 -6.60 17.49 -13.11
C GLN A 133 -6.97 16.37 -12.13
N PRO A 134 -6.76 16.55 -10.82
CA PRO A 134 -7.19 15.58 -9.81
C PRO A 134 -8.71 15.48 -9.77
N ASP A 135 -9.21 14.26 -9.53
CA ASP A 135 -10.62 13.98 -9.30
C ASP A 135 -10.88 13.83 -7.81
N TRP A 136 -11.53 14.84 -7.23
CA TRP A 136 -11.91 14.90 -5.82
C TRP A 136 -13.36 14.47 -5.56
N ASP A 137 -14.04 13.95 -6.60
CA ASP A 137 -15.40 13.47 -6.44
C ASP A 137 -15.44 12.28 -5.47
N TYR A 138 -16.57 12.15 -4.76
CA TYR A 138 -16.81 11.07 -3.82
C TYR A 138 -16.66 9.68 -4.48
N TYR A 139 -16.96 9.57 -5.77
CA TYR A 139 -16.87 8.32 -6.54
C TYR A 139 -15.54 8.16 -7.30
N SER A 140 -14.53 8.99 -7.01
CA SER A 140 -13.21 8.86 -7.62
C SER A 140 -12.53 7.55 -7.19
N HIS A 141 -11.94 6.84 -8.15
CA HIS A 141 -11.18 5.60 -7.93
C HIS A 141 -9.71 5.74 -8.36
N SER A 142 -9.23 6.95 -8.59
CA SER A 142 -7.85 7.16 -9.04
C SER A 142 -7.28 8.46 -8.50
N ILE A 143 -6.01 8.44 -8.15
CA ILE A 143 -5.26 9.63 -7.78
C ILE A 143 -3.83 9.50 -8.25
N ALA A 144 -3.26 10.58 -8.75
CA ALA A 144 -1.84 10.67 -9.05
C ALA A 144 -1.26 11.95 -8.45
N TYR A 145 0.02 11.94 -8.14
CA TYR A 145 0.69 13.14 -7.64
C TYR A 145 2.19 13.08 -7.84
N THR A 146 2.81 14.25 -7.92
CA THR A 146 4.26 14.40 -7.98
C THR A 146 4.76 15.06 -6.71
N LEU A 147 5.71 14.42 -6.04
CA LEU A 147 6.45 14.99 -4.93
C LEU A 147 7.78 15.54 -5.43
N HIS A 148 8.13 16.74 -4.98
CA HIS A 148 9.43 17.33 -5.22
C HIS A 148 10.19 17.45 -3.90
N ASP A 149 11.23 16.63 -3.79
CA ASP A 149 12.27 16.78 -2.79
C ASP A 149 13.27 17.83 -3.27
N LYS A 150 13.09 19.08 -2.82
CA LYS A 150 13.96 20.19 -3.18
C LYS A 150 15.37 20.04 -2.60
N GLU A 151 15.50 19.39 -1.44
CA GLU A 151 16.78 19.24 -0.74
C GLU A 151 17.68 18.26 -1.49
N ASN A 152 17.10 17.16 -1.98
CA ASN A 152 17.84 16.10 -2.68
C ASN A 152 17.70 16.16 -4.22
N ASP A 153 17.11 17.23 -4.77
CA ASP A 153 16.87 17.42 -6.20
C ASP A 153 16.16 16.22 -6.88
N CYS A 154 15.20 15.61 -6.18
CA CYS A 154 14.53 14.39 -6.61
C CYS A 154 13.04 14.62 -6.87
N LEU A 155 12.48 13.87 -7.83
CA LEU A 155 11.05 13.82 -8.09
C LEU A 155 10.55 12.39 -7.91
N PHE A 156 9.45 12.24 -7.18
CA PHE A 156 8.71 10.99 -7.07
C PHE A 156 7.33 11.19 -7.68
N HIS A 157 6.90 10.28 -8.54
CA HIS A 157 5.58 10.34 -9.15
C HIS A 157 4.79 9.08 -8.80
N PHE A 158 3.59 9.28 -8.27
CA PHE A 158 2.70 8.24 -7.80
C PHE A 158 1.48 8.19 -8.70
N MET A 159 1.07 6.98 -9.06
CA MET A 159 -0.17 6.69 -9.78
C MET A 159 -0.88 5.57 -9.02
N ILE A 160 -2.01 5.89 -8.39
CA ILE A 160 -2.81 4.95 -7.61
C ILE A 160 -4.11 4.73 -8.36
N ASN A 161 -4.33 3.49 -8.78
CA ASN A 161 -5.55 3.05 -9.43
C ASN A 161 -6.30 2.07 -8.51
N ALA A 162 -7.40 2.52 -7.92
CA ALA A 162 -8.35 1.70 -7.18
C ALA A 162 -9.57 1.30 -8.04
N TYR A 163 -9.57 1.64 -9.33
CA TYR A 163 -10.61 1.23 -10.27
C TYR A 163 -10.45 -0.24 -10.65
N TRP A 164 -11.55 -0.89 -11.03
CA TRP A 164 -11.56 -2.31 -11.39
C TRP A 164 -11.03 -2.60 -12.81
N GLU A 165 -10.70 -1.57 -13.58
CA GLU A 165 -10.09 -1.68 -14.91
C GLU A 165 -8.78 -0.89 -15.01
N ALA A 166 -8.02 -1.16 -16.07
CA ALA A 166 -6.81 -0.41 -16.38
C ALA A 166 -7.13 1.04 -16.77
N LEU A 167 -6.40 1.98 -16.18
CA LEU A 167 -6.45 3.39 -16.52
C LEU A 167 -5.14 3.85 -17.18
N HIS A 168 -5.23 4.82 -18.08
CA HIS A 168 -4.07 5.46 -18.68
C HIS A 168 -3.74 6.75 -17.92
N PHE A 169 -2.54 6.85 -17.39
CA PHE A 169 -2.04 8.03 -16.69
C PHE A 169 -1.05 8.79 -17.57
N GLU A 170 -1.20 10.11 -17.63
CA GLU A 170 -0.20 10.99 -18.21
C GLU A 170 0.98 11.14 -17.25
N LEU A 171 2.20 11.00 -17.76
CA LEU A 171 3.42 11.24 -16.99
C LEU A 171 3.89 12.70 -17.16
N PRO A 172 4.25 13.40 -16.08
CA PRO A 172 4.83 14.73 -16.19
C PRO A 172 6.17 14.66 -16.93
N LYS A 173 6.52 15.74 -17.64
CA LYS A 173 7.83 15.83 -18.29
C LYS A 173 8.93 15.64 -17.25
N SER A 174 9.88 14.76 -17.56
CA SER A 174 11.09 14.66 -16.75
C SER A 174 11.91 15.94 -16.84
N ARG A 175 12.82 16.13 -15.89
CA ARG A 175 13.78 17.24 -15.93
C ARG A 175 14.75 17.04 -17.09
N GLU A 176 15.29 18.14 -17.60
CA GLU A 176 16.24 18.11 -18.71
C GLU A 176 17.41 17.15 -18.39
N GLY A 177 17.67 16.21 -19.31
CA GLY A 177 18.70 15.18 -19.15
C GLY A 177 18.39 14.04 -18.16
N LYS A 178 17.20 14.01 -17.53
CA LYS A 178 16.77 12.91 -16.65
C LYS A 178 15.58 12.14 -17.27
N ASN A 179 15.43 10.88 -16.91
CA ASN A 179 14.30 10.03 -17.28
C ASN A 179 13.60 9.49 -16.03
N TRP A 180 12.31 9.19 -16.13
CA TRP A 180 11.60 8.47 -15.09
C TRP A 180 12.13 7.04 -14.96
N CYS A 181 12.36 6.61 -13.72
CA CYS A 181 12.69 5.22 -13.39
C CYS A 181 11.54 4.63 -12.59
N ARG A 182 11.13 3.41 -12.94
CA ARG A 182 10.07 2.70 -12.22
C ARG A 182 10.67 2.05 -10.97
N ILE A 183 10.17 2.45 -9.81
CA ILE A 183 10.59 1.88 -8.51
C ILE A 183 9.62 0.79 -8.04
N VAL A 184 8.31 1.01 -8.18
CA VAL A 184 7.26 0.10 -7.75
C VAL A 184 6.24 -0.09 -8.87
N ASP A 185 5.78 -1.32 -9.04
CA ASP A 185 4.68 -1.72 -9.93
C ASP A 185 4.05 -2.98 -9.32
N THR A 186 2.75 -2.94 -9.01
CA THR A 186 2.09 -3.94 -8.14
C THR A 186 1.39 -5.07 -8.88
#